data_AF-A0A969FB65-F1
#
_entry.id   AF-A0A969FB65-F1
#
_cell.length_a   1.000
_cell.length_b   1.000
_cell.length_c   1.000
_cell.angle_alpha   90.00
_cell.angle_beta   90.00
_cell.angle_gamma   90.00
#
_symmetry.space_group_name_H-M   'P 1'
#
loop_
_entity.id
_entity.type
_entity.pdbx_description
1 polymer ?
#
loop_
_entity_poly.entity_id
_entity_poly.type
_entity_poly.pdbx_seq_one_letter_code
_entity_poly.pdbx_strand_id
1 'polypeptide(L)'
;MDLDQQLQELIDHAPPDGTTPGIVQTIAPALKLIAAQLKHLEYYVLQTLDQGWVMTTLSNRNQPNVEKNVIYAFPTLKDAASGPNSPKNPEVIVIPVPVTHILFQMIAMKSADSIVFFDTPGNLASGVEVKRTDLQNVIQFQLQKSQAAPQVPPDIA
;
A
#
# COMPACT_ATOMS: atom_id res chain seq x y z
N MET A 1 2.67 2.21 -16.46
CA MET A 1 1.81 3.20 -15.80
C MET A 1 2.66 4.01 -14.82
N ASP A 2 2.59 5.34 -14.84
CA ASP A 2 3.22 6.20 -13.82
C ASP A 2 2.32 6.39 -12.59
N LEU A 3 2.83 7.02 -11.52
CA LEU A 3 2.08 7.22 -10.26
C LEU A 3 0.79 8.03 -10.45
N ASP A 4 0.77 9.02 -11.33
CA ASP A 4 -0.42 9.85 -11.55
C ASP A 4 -1.52 9.04 -12.22
N GLN A 5 -1.17 8.21 -13.21
CA GLN A 5 -2.09 7.28 -13.84
C GLN A 5 -2.64 6.26 -12.84
N GLN A 6 -1.82 5.70 -11.93
CA GLN A 6 -2.33 4.75 -10.92
C GLN A 6 -3.32 5.41 -9.95
N LEU A 7 -3.10 6.68 -9.60
CA LEU A 7 -4.02 7.42 -8.73
C LEU A 7 -5.31 7.76 -9.44
N GLN A 8 -5.24 8.10 -10.73
CA GLN A 8 -6.44 8.32 -11.53
C GLN A 8 -7.29 7.06 -11.62
N GLU A 9 -6.68 5.88 -11.81
CA GLU A 9 -7.41 4.61 -11.80
C GLU A 9 -8.13 4.33 -10.47
N LEU A 10 -7.52 4.69 -9.33
CA LEU A 10 -8.17 4.56 -8.02
C LEU A 10 -9.41 5.48 -7.90
N ILE A 11 -9.35 6.68 -8.49
CA ILE A 11 -10.46 7.64 -8.47
C ILE A 11 -11.57 7.17 -9.41
N ASP A 12 -11.22 6.73 -10.62
CA ASP A 12 -12.16 6.32 -11.66
C ASP A 12 -12.90 5.02 -11.29
N HIS A 13 -12.24 4.11 -10.57
CA HIS A 13 -12.83 2.85 -10.10
C HIS A 13 -13.36 2.91 -8.66
N ALA A 14 -13.34 4.07 -8.01
CA ALA A 14 -13.95 4.24 -6.70
C ALA A 14 -15.48 4.00 -6.80
N PRO A 15 -16.10 3.34 -5.80
CA PRO A 15 -17.55 3.18 -5.74
C PRO A 15 -18.27 4.52 -5.99
N PRO A 16 -19.26 4.58 -6.91
CA PRO A 16 -19.97 5.81 -7.23
C PRO A 16 -21.05 6.13 -6.18
N ASP A 17 -20.69 6.06 -4.90
CA ASP A 17 -21.58 6.33 -3.75
C ASP A 17 -21.67 7.83 -3.39
N GLY A 18 -21.09 8.68 -4.25
CA GLY A 18 -21.06 10.13 -4.09
C GLY A 18 -19.99 10.65 -3.10
N THR A 19 -19.29 9.77 -2.38
CA THR A 19 -18.33 10.17 -1.34
C THR A 19 -16.94 9.57 -1.54
N THR A 20 -16.86 8.29 -1.91
CA THR A 20 -15.60 7.55 -2.01
C THR A 20 -14.63 8.14 -3.04
N PRO A 21 -15.03 8.56 -4.25
CA PRO A 21 -14.12 9.16 -5.22
C PRO A 21 -13.44 10.44 -4.68
N GLY A 22 -14.20 11.28 -3.96
CA GLY A 22 -13.67 12.49 -3.33
C GLY A 22 -12.68 12.19 -2.21
N ILE A 23 -12.95 11.15 -1.39
CA ILE A 23 -12.02 10.69 -0.36
C ILE A 23 -10.71 10.22 -0.99
N VAL A 24 -10.78 9.38 -2.03
CA VAL A 24 -9.60 8.89 -2.75
C VAL A 24 -8.79 10.05 -3.32
N GLN A 25 -9.46 11.01 -3.98
CA GLN A 25 -8.80 12.21 -4.52
C GLN A 25 -8.10 13.01 -3.42
N THR A 26 -8.71 13.12 -2.24
CA THR A 26 -8.15 13.87 -1.11
C THR A 26 -6.89 13.21 -0.55
N ILE A 27 -6.85 11.87 -0.49
CA ILE A 27 -5.68 11.13 0.03
C ILE A 27 -4.62 10.83 -1.03
N ALA A 28 -4.90 11.00 -2.32
CA ALA A 28 -3.98 10.71 -3.42
C ALA A 28 -2.60 11.37 -3.26
N PRO A 29 -2.45 12.64 -2.81
CA PRO A 29 -1.14 13.23 -2.56
C PRO A 29 -0.32 12.51 -1.48
N ALA A 30 -0.98 11.97 -0.44
CA ALA A 30 -0.32 11.19 0.61
C ALA A 30 0.21 9.86 0.06
N LEU A 31 -0.61 9.17 -0.74
CA LEU A 31 -0.23 7.93 -1.42
C LEU A 31 0.95 8.16 -2.36
N LYS A 32 0.91 9.23 -3.16
CA LYS A 32 2.00 9.61 -4.07
C LYS A 32 3.31 9.88 -3.34
N LEU A 33 3.25 10.58 -2.21
CA LEU A 33 4.43 10.94 -1.42
C LEU A 33 5.21 9.71 -0.94
N ILE A 34 4.50 8.68 -0.48
CA ILE A 34 5.11 7.43 -0.03
C ILE A 34 5.54 6.59 -1.22
N ALA A 35 4.68 6.45 -2.24
CA ALA A 35 5.00 5.67 -3.44
C ALA A 35 6.25 6.17 -4.17
N ALA A 36 6.49 7.49 -4.22
CA ALA A 36 7.67 8.07 -4.84
C ALA A 36 9.00 7.73 -4.13
N GLN A 37 8.95 7.22 -2.90
CA GLN A 37 10.13 6.76 -2.15
C GLN A 37 10.41 5.26 -2.40
N LEU A 38 9.45 4.55 -3.00
CA LEU A 38 9.56 3.13 -3.30
C LEU A 38 10.17 2.96 -4.70
N LYS A 39 10.91 1.87 -4.86
CA LYS A 39 11.75 1.67 -6.05
C LYS A 39 10.98 1.26 -7.30
N HIS A 40 9.83 0.60 -7.13
CA HIS A 40 9.03 0.07 -8.23
C HIS A 40 7.63 0.68 -8.25
N LEU A 41 7.06 0.80 -9.44
CA LEU A 41 5.69 1.27 -9.63
C LEU A 41 4.68 0.12 -9.52
N GLU A 42 5.13 -1.12 -9.63
CA GLU A 42 4.33 -2.33 -9.54
C GLU A 42 5.10 -3.34 -8.70
N TYR A 43 4.37 -4.06 -7.86
CA TYR A 43 4.92 -5.14 -7.06
C TYR A 43 4.03 -6.38 -7.19
N TYR A 44 4.62 -7.53 -6.94
CA TYR A 44 3.96 -8.81 -6.91
C TYR A 44 3.61 -9.16 -5.47
N VAL A 45 2.33 -9.41 -5.21
CA VAL A 45 1.80 -9.76 -3.88
C VAL A 45 1.14 -11.13 -3.96
N LEU A 46 1.27 -11.91 -2.90
CA LEU A 46 0.59 -13.21 -2.80
C LEU A 46 -0.85 -12.99 -2.32
N GLN A 47 -1.79 -13.57 -3.05
CA GLN A 47 -3.21 -13.47 -2.78
C GLN A 47 -3.82 -14.88 -2.69
N THR A 48 -4.70 -15.08 -1.71
CA THR A 48 -5.53 -16.28 -1.59
C THR A 48 -6.71 -16.22 -2.56
N LEU A 49 -7.34 -17.36 -2.87
CA LEU A 49 -8.48 -17.40 -3.81
C LEU A 49 -9.70 -16.57 -3.36
N ASP A 50 -9.83 -16.31 -2.06
CA ASP A 50 -10.84 -15.40 -1.47
C ASP A 50 -10.45 -13.92 -1.53
N GLN A 51 -9.39 -13.59 -2.29
CA GLN A 51 -8.85 -12.26 -2.53
C GLN A 51 -8.11 -11.63 -1.33
N GLY A 52 -7.92 -12.37 -0.23
CA GLY A 52 -7.07 -11.98 0.90
C GLY A 52 -5.59 -11.93 0.54
N TRP A 53 -4.81 -11.07 1.19
CA TRP A 53 -3.35 -11.07 1.01
C TRP A 53 -2.69 -11.97 2.04
N VAL A 54 -1.66 -12.71 1.60
CA VAL A 54 -0.91 -13.59 2.47
C VAL A 54 -0.08 -12.75 3.45
N MET A 55 -0.37 -12.91 4.73
CA MET A 55 0.34 -12.26 5.83
C MET A 55 1.36 -13.22 6.45
N THR A 56 2.49 -12.66 6.89
CA THR A 56 3.51 -13.35 7.68
C THR A 56 3.56 -12.74 9.06
N THR A 57 3.36 -13.55 10.08
CA THR A 57 3.54 -13.13 11.47
C THR A 57 5.03 -13.26 11.84
N LEU A 58 5.64 -12.14 12.19
CA LEU A 58 7.01 -12.04 12.66
C LEU A 58 7.01 -11.86 14.18
N SER A 59 7.58 -12.82 14.90
CA SER A 59 7.81 -12.68 16.35
C SER A 59 9.18 -12.03 16.60
N ASN A 60 9.25 -11.06 17.51
CA ASN A 60 10.52 -10.48 17.91
C ASN A 60 11.37 -11.53 18.64
N ARG A 61 12.59 -11.77 18.16
CA ARG A 61 13.50 -12.77 18.75
C ARG A 61 13.82 -12.51 20.23
N ASN A 62 13.83 -11.25 20.66
CA ASN A 62 14.13 -10.84 22.02
C ASN A 62 12.86 -10.66 22.88
N GLN A 63 11.69 -10.59 22.25
CA GLN A 63 10.39 -10.43 22.91
C GLN A 63 9.33 -11.26 22.16
N PRO A 64 9.29 -12.58 22.36
CA PRO A 64 8.45 -13.49 21.57
C PRO A 64 6.94 -13.15 21.60
N ASN A 65 6.49 -12.48 22.66
CA ASN A 65 5.11 -12.04 22.83
C ASN A 65 4.75 -10.79 21.99
N VAL A 66 5.73 -10.19 21.32
CA VAL A 66 5.53 -9.08 20.39
C VAL A 66 5.57 -9.64 18.98
N GLU A 67 4.39 -9.76 18.40
CA GLU A 67 4.18 -10.21 17.03
C GLU A 67 3.86 -9.03 16.13
N LYS A 68 4.20 -9.19 14.85
CA LYS A 68 3.90 -8.24 13.81
C LYS A 68 3.43 -8.96 12.56
N ASN A 69 2.29 -8.57 12.01
CA ASN A 69 1.78 -9.09 10.76
C ASN A 69 2.27 -8.23 9.61
N VAL A 70 3.06 -8.83 8.73
CA VAL A 70 3.65 -8.17 7.57
C VAL A 70 3.17 -8.79 6.28
N ILE A 71 3.05 -7.98 5.23
CA ILE A 71 2.82 -8.45 3.87
C ILE A 71 4.08 -8.17 3.05
N TYR A 72 4.40 -9.07 2.12
CA TYR A 72 5.56 -8.94 1.26
C TYR A 72 5.15 -8.53 -0.16
N ALA A 73 5.75 -7.43 -0.63
CA ALA A 73 5.61 -6.90 -1.98
C ALA A 73 6.94 -7.10 -2.72
N PHE A 74 6.92 -8.02 -3.69
CA PHE A 74 8.12 -8.47 -4.40
C PHE A 74 8.32 -7.70 -5.71
N PRO A 75 9.57 -7.42 -6.14
CA PRO A 75 9.82 -6.69 -7.38
C PRO A 75 9.58 -7.54 -8.64
N THR A 76 9.56 -8.88 -8.51
CA THR A 76 9.30 -9.78 -9.64
C THR A 76 8.40 -10.95 -9.25
N LEU A 77 7.70 -11.51 -10.25
CA LEU A 77 6.95 -12.75 -10.12
C LEU A 77 7.81 -13.90 -9.59
N LYS A 78 9.07 -13.99 -10.05
CA LYS A 78 10.00 -15.03 -9.63
C LYS A 78 10.27 -14.95 -8.13
N ASP A 79 10.52 -13.74 -7.62
CA ASP A 79 10.80 -13.53 -6.20
C ASP A 79 9.60 -13.89 -5.32
N ALA A 80 8.38 -13.54 -5.76
CA ALA A 80 7.15 -13.96 -5.09
C ALA A 80 6.95 -15.48 -5.13
N ALA A 81 7.24 -16.11 -6.27
CA ALA A 81 7.08 -17.55 -6.46
C ALA A 81 8.16 -18.39 -5.75
N SER A 82 9.34 -17.84 -5.47
CA SER A 82 10.41 -18.53 -4.72
C SER A 82 10.58 -18.04 -3.28
N GLY A 83 9.73 -17.10 -2.84
CA GLY A 83 9.84 -16.46 -1.54
C GLY A 83 9.44 -17.37 -0.36
N PRO A 84 9.54 -16.86 0.89
CA PRO A 84 9.25 -17.62 2.11
C PRO A 84 7.84 -18.21 2.15
N ASN A 85 6.88 -17.53 1.50
CA ASN A 85 5.48 -17.94 1.42
C ASN A 85 5.11 -18.50 0.04
N SER A 86 6.11 -18.90 -0.75
CA SER A 86 5.95 -19.46 -2.10
C SER A 86 4.72 -20.40 -2.15
N PRO A 87 3.88 -20.28 -3.20
CA PRO A 87 2.64 -21.06 -3.33
C PRO A 87 2.94 -22.55 -3.56
N LYS A 88 3.29 -23.26 -2.48
CA LYS A 88 3.13 -24.71 -2.36
C LYS A 88 1.67 -25.06 -2.06
N ASN A 89 0.89 -24.06 -1.63
CA ASN A 89 -0.56 -24.15 -1.48
C ASN A 89 -1.21 -23.79 -2.84
N PRO A 90 -2.00 -24.69 -3.46
CA PRO A 90 -2.72 -24.40 -4.70
C PRO A 90 -3.77 -23.28 -4.58
N GLU A 91 -4.10 -22.85 -3.36
CA GLU A 91 -5.06 -21.77 -3.11
C GLU A 91 -4.40 -20.37 -3.03
N VAL A 92 -3.12 -20.26 -3.35
CA VAL A 92 -2.38 -19.00 -3.35
C VAL A 92 -1.86 -18.71 -4.75
N ILE A 93 -2.16 -17.51 -5.24
CA ILE A 93 -1.71 -16.99 -6.53
C ILE A 93 -0.81 -15.76 -6.30
N VAL A 94 -0.04 -15.39 -7.32
CA VAL A 94 0.74 -14.15 -7.31
C VAL A 94 0.10 -13.19 -8.30
N ILE A 95 -0.19 -11.97 -7.85
CA ILE A 95 -0.78 -10.92 -8.67
C ILE A 95 0.15 -9.70 -8.75
N PRO A 96 0.28 -9.05 -9.92
CA PRO A 96 0.88 -7.72 -10.02
C PRO A 96 -0.11 -6.69 -9.46
N VAL A 97 0.37 -5.77 -8.63
CA VAL A 97 -0.43 -4.70 -8.03
C VAL A 97 0.32 -3.37 -8.14
N PRO A 98 -0.32 -2.31 -8.66
CA PRO A 98 0.28 -0.98 -8.67
C PRO A 98 0.59 -0.49 -7.26
N VAL A 99 1.71 0.18 -7.07
CA VAL A 99 2.20 0.58 -5.73
C VAL A 99 1.21 1.49 -4.99
N THR A 100 0.49 2.38 -5.69
CA THR A 100 -0.52 3.24 -5.05
C THR A 100 -1.74 2.45 -4.59
N HIS A 101 -2.12 1.40 -5.33
CA HIS A 101 -3.21 0.50 -4.96
C HIS A 101 -2.82 -0.33 -3.74
N ILE A 102 -1.55 -0.72 -3.65
CA ILE A 102 -1.03 -1.42 -2.46
C ILE A 102 -1.19 -0.54 -1.22
N LEU A 103 -0.71 0.69 -1.30
CA LEU A 103 -0.81 1.66 -0.21
C LEU A 103 -2.27 1.97 0.13
N PHE A 104 -3.14 2.15 -0.86
CA PHE A 104 -4.56 2.39 -0.63
C PHE A 104 -5.23 1.24 0.13
N GLN A 105 -5.05 0.00 -0.33
CA GLN A 105 -5.67 -1.16 0.30
C GLN A 105 -5.15 -1.41 1.72
N MET A 106 -3.86 -1.12 1.97
CA MET A 106 -3.24 -1.20 3.30
C MET A 106 -3.99 -0.38 4.37
N ILE A 107 -4.61 0.74 4.00
CA ILE A 107 -5.38 1.59 4.94
C ILE A 107 -6.53 0.80 5.56
N ALA A 108 -7.17 -0.07 4.78
CA ALA A 108 -8.33 -0.87 5.19
C ALA A 108 -7.94 -2.18 5.91
N MET A 109 -6.69 -2.64 5.76
CA MET A 109 -6.21 -3.91 6.34
C MET A 109 -5.86 -3.78 7.82
N LYS A 110 -6.85 -3.86 8.70
CA LYS A 110 -6.65 -3.70 10.16
C LYS A 110 -5.67 -4.72 10.77
N SER A 111 -5.61 -5.93 10.22
CA SER A 111 -4.74 -7.01 10.71
C SER A 111 -3.29 -6.89 10.27
N ALA A 112 -2.98 -6.05 9.26
CA ALA A 112 -1.63 -5.83 8.77
C ALA A 112 -0.99 -4.63 9.49
N ASP A 113 0.21 -4.85 10.02
CA ASP A 113 1.00 -3.80 10.67
C ASP A 113 1.88 -3.06 9.66
N SER A 114 2.41 -3.78 8.67
CA SER A 114 3.26 -3.20 7.62
C SER A 114 3.26 -3.99 6.33
N ILE A 115 3.77 -3.35 5.27
CA ILE A 115 4.14 -3.98 4.01
C ILE A 115 5.63 -3.75 3.80
N VAL A 116 6.37 -4.80 3.44
CA VAL A 116 7.78 -4.72 3.07
C VAL A 116 7.88 -4.75 1.55
N PHE A 117 8.37 -3.66 0.98
CA PHE A 117 8.61 -3.50 -0.45
C PHE A 117 10.07 -3.82 -0.76
N PHE A 118 10.32 -4.96 -1.40
CA PHE A 118 11.68 -5.38 -1.72
C PHE A 118 12.26 -4.60 -2.90
N ASP A 119 13.53 -4.20 -2.78
CA ASP A 119 14.13 -3.23 -3.71
C ASP A 119 14.74 -3.89 -4.94
N THR A 120 15.36 -5.05 -4.76
CA THR A 120 16.26 -5.62 -5.76
C THR A 120 15.85 -7.05 -6.08
N PRO A 121 15.57 -7.38 -7.35
CA PRO A 121 15.26 -8.74 -7.76
C PRO A 121 16.30 -9.75 -7.28
N GLY A 122 15.86 -10.89 -6.76
CA GLY A 122 16.73 -11.92 -6.19
C GLY A 122 17.35 -11.60 -4.82
N ASN A 123 17.06 -10.43 -4.24
CA ASN A 123 17.56 -10.04 -2.91
C ASN A 123 16.40 -9.63 -1.98
N LEU A 124 15.99 -10.57 -1.13
CA LEU A 124 14.95 -10.35 -0.11
C LEU A 124 15.50 -9.83 1.23
N ALA A 125 16.77 -9.42 1.29
CA ALA A 125 17.37 -8.81 2.48
C ALA A 125 17.30 -7.27 2.46
N SER A 126 17.01 -6.67 1.30
CA SER A 126 16.84 -5.21 1.15
C SER A 126 15.40 -4.88 0.77
N GLY A 127 14.76 -4.07 1.59
CA GLY A 127 13.45 -3.52 1.30
C GLY A 127 13.10 -2.36 2.20
N VAL A 128 12.14 -1.57 1.76
CA VAL A 128 11.55 -0.49 2.53
C VAL A 128 10.30 -1.01 3.21
N GLU A 129 10.26 -0.91 4.53
CA GLU A 129 9.06 -1.21 5.29
C GLU A 129 8.19 0.03 5.43
N VAL A 130 6.96 -0.04 4.95
CA VAL A 130 5.93 0.98 5.19
C VAL A 130 5.00 0.45 6.27
N LYS A 131 4.91 1.17 7.40
CA LYS A 131 3.97 0.83 8.48
C LYS A 131 2.61 1.47 8.23
N ARG A 132 1.54 0.77 8.62
CA ARG A 132 0.17 1.27 8.44
C ARG A 132 -0.04 2.58 9.19
N THR A 133 0.53 2.68 10.39
CA THR A 133 0.50 3.89 11.22
C THR A 133 1.17 5.08 10.55
N ASP A 134 2.29 4.86 9.87
CA ASP A 134 3.04 5.93 9.21
C ASP A 134 2.26 6.46 8.01
N LEU A 135 1.67 5.55 7.23
CA LEU A 135 0.76 5.90 6.14
C LEU A 135 -0.46 6.70 6.65
N GLN A 136 -1.09 6.26 7.73
CA GLN A 136 -2.21 6.97 8.35
C GLN A 136 -1.82 8.37 8.83
N ASN A 137 -0.63 8.53 9.43
CA ASN A 137 -0.12 9.82 9.88
C ASN A 137 0.11 10.78 8.71
N VAL A 138 0.68 10.30 7.59
CA VAL A 138 0.88 11.11 6.39
C VAL A 138 -0.47 11.54 5.80
N ILE A 139 -1.45 10.64 5.74
CA ILE A 139 -2.81 10.97 5.29
C ILE A 139 -3.42 12.05 6.19
N GLN A 140 -3.39 11.85 7.51
CA GLN A 140 -3.96 12.81 8.47
C GLN A 140 -3.32 14.20 8.33
N PHE A 141 -2.00 14.26 8.13
CA PHE A 141 -1.29 15.51 7.90
C PHE A 141 -1.71 16.21 6.61
N GLN A 142 -1.91 15.47 5.51
CA GLN A 142 -2.40 16.04 4.25
C GLN A 142 -3.84 16.54 4.35
N LEU A 143 -4.70 15.83 5.08
CA LEU A 143 -6.07 16.26 5.34
C LEU A 143 -6.12 17.57 6.13
N GLN A 144 -5.29 17.70 7.18
CA GLN A 144 -5.18 18.94 7.96
C GLN A 144 -4.68 20.11 7.12
N LYS A 145 -3.69 19.90 6.26
CA LYS A 145 -3.21 20.94 5.34
C LYS A 145 -4.28 21.41 4.35
N SER A 146 -5.07 20.47 3.84
CA SER A 146 -6.15 20.78 2.89
C SER A 146 -7.29 21.59 3.55
N GLN A 147 -7.56 21.34 4.83
CA GLN A 147 -8.52 22.12 5.62
C GLN A 147 -7.98 23.49 6.06
N ALA A 148 -6.66 23.63 6.23
CA ALA A 148 -6.01 24.88 6.62
C ALA A 148 -5.73 25.82 5.44
N ALA A 149 -5.92 25.37 4.19
CA ALA A 149 -5.87 26.25 3.03
C ALA A 149 -7.05 27.22 3.11
N PRO A 150 -6.83 28.55 3.17
CA PRO A 150 -7.92 29.50 3.25
C PRO A 150 -8.81 29.35 2.02
N GLN A 151 -10.07 29.00 2.24
CA GLN A 151 -11.14 29.27 1.29
C GLN A 151 -11.18 30.78 1.12
N VAL A 152 -10.48 31.29 0.10
CA VAL A 152 -10.59 32.70 -0.28
C VAL A 152 -12.08 32.94 -0.53
N PRO A 153 -12.74 33.82 0.25
CA PRO A 153 -14.12 34.19 -0.04
C PRO A 153 -14.13 34.77 -1.45
N PRO A 154 -15.06 34.38 -2.32
CA PRO A 154 -15.29 35.13 -3.54
C PRO A 154 -15.90 36.46 -3.11
N ASP A 155 -15.06 37.47 -2.86
CA ASP A 155 -15.54 38.82 -2.59
C ASP A 155 -14.95 39.82 -3.60
N ILE A 156 -15.86 40.23 -4.48
CA ILE A 156 -16.07 41.59 -5.02
C ILE A 156 -14.94 42.20 -5.87
N ALA A 157 -15.18 42.21 -7.18
CA ALA A 157 -14.94 43.36 -8.06
C ALA A 157 -16.03 43.43 -9.14
#